data_AF-A0A6A6K6C2-F1
#
_entry.id   AF-A0A6A6K6C2-F1
#
_cell.length_a   1.000
_cell.length_b   1.000
_cell.length_c   1.000
_cell.angle_alpha   90.00
_cell.angle_beta   90.00
_cell.angle_gamma   90.00
#
_symmetry.space_group_name_H-M   'P 1'
#
loop_
_entity.id
_entity.type
_entity.pdbx_description
1 polymer ?
#
loop_
_entity_poly.entity_id
_entity_poly.type
_entity_poly.pdbx_seq_one_letter_code
_entity_poly.pdbx_strand_id
1 'polypeptide(L)'
;MGNFKMCLSEDWEGMLSLYEASFLSEEGESILQFARDFTTTSLKKYVEQSEDQNLSMIISHALELPLHWRMLRLESRWWWRNTGLGEKLSFARDRIVENFLWTIGETFEPQFSYCRRMSTKVNSLLTTIDDIYDVYGTLDELELFTDAVQSWQTYANHTYWRPSGTIVDIHKFTRISRQRMDLFCSSCDAGPCLFSCKISITNDALKCLEEYSNVIRCSSMIVRLADDLGTSSDELKRGDVPKSIQCYMHETGASEAKARDHIRFLISETWNKMNKERVADSPFSETFIGVVINLARWHNACTSMEMGMGLGTMRPRTMF
;
A
#
# COMPACT_ATOMS: atom_id res chain seq x y z
N MET A 1 -26.55 -35.42 11.69
CA MET A 1 -25.77 -34.23 11.33
C MET A 1 -26.73 -33.25 10.65
N GLY A 2 -26.71 -31.97 11.03
CA GLY A 2 -27.55 -30.95 10.39
C GLY A 2 -26.98 -30.56 9.02
N ASN A 3 -27.85 -30.29 8.04
CA ASN A 3 -27.45 -29.80 6.72
C ASN A 3 -27.31 -28.26 6.73
N PHE A 4 -26.44 -27.70 5.89
CA PHE A 4 -26.40 -26.25 5.66
C PHE A 4 -27.73 -25.80 5.04
N LYS A 5 -28.23 -24.64 5.48
CA LYS A 5 -29.49 -24.09 4.97
C LYS A 5 -29.31 -23.69 3.51
N MET A 6 -30.21 -24.12 2.63
CA MET A 6 -30.17 -23.77 1.20
C MET A 6 -30.25 -22.26 0.95
N CYS A 7 -30.90 -21.48 1.82
CA CYS A 7 -30.95 -20.02 1.69
C CYS A 7 -29.57 -19.35 1.75
N LEU A 8 -28.54 -20.02 2.28
CA LEU A 8 -27.17 -19.50 2.25
C LEU A 8 -26.60 -19.51 0.84
N SER A 9 -27.14 -20.31 -0.08
CA SER A 9 -26.67 -20.37 -1.46
C SER A 9 -27.02 -19.12 -2.27
N GLU A 10 -27.73 -18.13 -1.72
CA GLU A 10 -28.00 -16.81 -2.33
C GLU A 10 -26.90 -15.76 -2.02
N ASP A 11 -26.02 -16.04 -1.04
CA ASP A 11 -24.91 -15.19 -0.64
C ASP A 11 -23.59 -15.75 -1.17
N TRP A 12 -23.17 -15.27 -2.35
CA TRP A 12 -21.93 -15.75 -2.98
C TRP A 12 -20.67 -15.37 -2.18
N GLU A 13 -20.67 -14.22 -1.49
CA GLU A 13 -19.53 -13.75 -0.68
C GLU A 13 -19.33 -14.66 0.54
N GLY A 14 -20.44 -14.98 1.21
CA GLY A 14 -20.49 -15.96 2.29
C GLY A 14 -20.08 -17.35 1.82
N MET A 15 -20.56 -17.79 0.65
CA MET A 15 -20.18 -19.07 0.04
C MET A 15 -18.69 -19.15 -0.26
N LEU A 16 -18.12 -18.10 -0.87
CA LEU A 16 -16.70 -18.03 -1.20
C LEU A 16 -15.85 -18.02 0.08
N SER A 17 -16.26 -17.25 1.08
CA SER A 17 -15.57 -17.19 2.37
C SER A 17 -15.58 -18.55 3.09
N LEU A 18 -16.72 -19.24 3.08
CA LEU A 18 -16.85 -20.58 3.67
C LEU A 18 -16.06 -21.63 2.88
N TYR A 19 -16.04 -21.54 1.56
CA TYR A 19 -15.20 -22.38 0.69
C TYR A 19 -13.73 -22.23 1.08
N GLU A 20 -13.22 -21.00 1.15
CA GLU A 20 -11.82 -20.74 1.50
C GLU A 20 -11.47 -21.22 2.92
N ALA A 21 -12.36 -20.97 3.88
CA ALA A 21 -12.19 -21.42 5.26
C ALA A 21 -12.16 -22.96 5.37
N SER A 22 -12.88 -23.68 4.50
CA SER A 22 -12.93 -25.14 4.52
C SER A 22 -11.58 -25.81 4.27
N PHE A 23 -10.60 -25.11 3.69
CA PHE A 23 -9.25 -25.64 3.44
C PHE A 23 -8.30 -25.54 4.64
N LEU A 24 -8.76 -24.94 5.75
CA LEU A 24 -8.05 -24.97 7.04
C LEU A 24 -8.37 -26.24 7.86
N SER A 25 -9.07 -27.21 7.26
CA SER A 25 -9.54 -28.42 7.94
C SER A 25 -8.40 -29.31 8.45
N GLU A 26 -8.57 -29.83 9.66
CA GLU A 26 -7.72 -30.84 10.28
C GLU A 26 -8.25 -32.27 10.03
N GLU A 27 -7.40 -33.27 10.32
CA GLU A 27 -7.78 -34.69 10.18
C GLU A 27 -8.98 -35.04 11.07
N GLY A 28 -10.05 -35.57 10.46
CA GLY A 28 -11.29 -35.94 11.16
C GLY A 28 -12.40 -34.88 11.12
N GLU A 29 -12.16 -33.68 10.59
CA GLU A 29 -13.16 -32.60 10.50
C GLU A 29 -14.15 -32.78 9.33
N SER A 30 -15.07 -33.73 9.48
CA SER A 30 -16.12 -34.02 8.48
C SER A 30 -17.02 -32.82 8.12
N ILE A 31 -17.20 -31.85 9.02
CA ILE A 31 -18.06 -30.68 8.77
C ILE A 31 -17.48 -29.73 7.73
N LEU A 32 -16.15 -29.52 7.73
CA LEU A 32 -15.48 -28.64 6.77
C LEU A 32 -15.40 -29.31 5.39
N GLN A 33 -15.26 -30.64 5.34
CA GLN A 33 -15.39 -31.37 4.08
C GLN A 33 -16.79 -31.19 3.47
N PHE A 34 -17.84 -31.32 4.28
CA PHE A 34 -19.21 -31.07 3.81
C PHE A 34 -19.43 -29.61 3.37
N ALA A 35 -18.85 -28.65 4.10
CA ALA A 35 -18.89 -27.23 3.72
C ALA A 35 -18.20 -26.99 2.37
N ARG A 36 -17.05 -27.62 2.14
CA ARG A 36 -16.30 -27.56 0.87
C ARG A 36 -17.13 -28.07 -0.29
N ASP A 37 -17.76 -29.23 -0.15
CA ASP A 37 -18.55 -29.84 -1.23
C ASP A 37 -19.80 -29.00 -1.55
N PHE A 38 -20.48 -28.51 -0.51
CA PHE A 38 -21.66 -27.65 -0.63
C PHE A 38 -21.33 -26.30 -1.31
N THR A 39 -20.30 -25.63 -0.83
CA THR A 39 -19.87 -24.33 -1.38
C THR A 39 -19.33 -24.46 -2.79
N THR A 40 -18.53 -25.50 -3.09
CA THR A 40 -18.02 -25.78 -4.45
C THR A 40 -19.17 -25.92 -5.45
N THR A 41 -20.20 -26.69 -5.09
CA THR A 41 -21.37 -26.89 -5.96
C THR A 41 -22.13 -25.58 -6.19
N SER A 42 -22.29 -24.78 -5.14
CA SER A 42 -23.01 -23.50 -5.22
C SER A 42 -22.23 -22.48 -6.05
N LEU A 43 -20.92 -22.33 -5.81
CA LEU A 43 -20.03 -21.41 -6.52
C LEU A 43 -19.90 -21.75 -8.01
N LYS A 44 -19.87 -23.02 -8.39
CA LYS A 44 -19.89 -23.42 -9.81
C LYS A 44 -21.16 -22.98 -10.52
N LYS A 45 -22.32 -23.18 -9.89
CA LYS A 45 -23.61 -22.69 -10.42
C LYS A 45 -23.62 -21.17 -10.56
N TYR A 46 -23.03 -20.45 -9.60
CA TYR A 46 -22.87 -19.00 -9.69
C TYR A 46 -22.07 -18.58 -10.91
N VAL A 47 -20.92 -19.20 -11.17
CA VAL A 47 -20.09 -18.89 -12.34
C VAL A 47 -20.85 -19.16 -13.65
N GLU A 48 -21.66 -20.21 -13.71
CA GLU A 48 -22.46 -20.54 -14.91
C GLU A 48 -23.61 -19.56 -15.15
N GLN A 49 -24.15 -18.93 -14.10
CA GLN A 49 -25.35 -18.08 -14.15
C GLN A 49 -25.04 -16.58 -14.12
N SER A 50 -23.84 -16.19 -13.67
CA SER A 50 -23.47 -14.79 -13.48
C SER A 50 -23.14 -14.10 -14.81
N GLU A 51 -23.72 -12.93 -15.04
CA GLU A 51 -23.33 -12.03 -16.13
C GLU A 51 -22.09 -11.17 -15.77
N ASP A 52 -21.73 -11.11 -14.48
CA ASP A 52 -20.55 -10.38 -14.01
C ASP A 52 -19.28 -11.20 -14.28
N GLN A 53 -18.53 -10.79 -15.29
CA GLN A 53 -17.28 -11.41 -15.70
C GLN A 53 -16.18 -11.31 -14.63
N ASN A 54 -16.12 -10.19 -13.91
CA ASN A 54 -15.11 -9.98 -12.88
C ASN A 54 -15.36 -10.89 -11.68
N LEU A 55 -16.63 -10.99 -11.27
CA LEU A 55 -17.05 -11.91 -10.22
C LEU A 55 -16.76 -13.37 -10.59
N SER A 56 -17.15 -13.76 -11.81
CA SER A 56 -16.94 -15.12 -12.32
C SER A 56 -15.47 -15.50 -12.37
N MET A 57 -14.60 -14.56 -12.74
CA MET A 57 -13.14 -14.74 -12.72
C MET A 57 -12.61 -14.95 -11.30
N ILE A 58 -13.06 -14.16 -10.31
CA ILE A 58 -12.63 -14.30 -8.90
C ILE A 58 -13.02 -15.67 -8.34
N ILE A 59 -14.28 -16.09 -8.57
CA ILE A 59 -14.78 -17.38 -8.10
C ILE A 59 -14.06 -18.53 -8.80
N SER A 60 -13.86 -18.44 -10.12
CA SER A 60 -13.15 -19.48 -10.88
C SER A 60 -11.72 -19.66 -10.37
N HIS A 61 -11.01 -18.57 -10.11
CA HIS A 61 -9.66 -18.61 -9.52
C HIS A 61 -9.66 -19.30 -8.15
N ALA A 62 -10.63 -19.00 -7.28
CA ALA A 62 -10.83 -19.71 -5.99
C ALA A 62 -11.03 -21.21 -6.16
N LEU A 63 -11.84 -21.62 -7.13
CA LEU A 63 -12.12 -23.02 -7.42
C LEU A 63 -10.94 -23.78 -8.04
N GLU A 64 -10.03 -23.10 -8.74
CA GLU A 64 -8.81 -23.71 -9.30
C GLU A 64 -7.79 -24.09 -8.22
N LEU A 65 -7.53 -23.18 -7.29
CA LEU A 65 -6.64 -23.39 -6.16
C LEU A 65 -7.10 -22.51 -5.01
N PRO A 66 -7.49 -23.04 -3.84
CA PRO A 66 -7.95 -22.22 -2.72
C PRO A 66 -6.83 -21.32 -2.19
N LEU A 67 -7.19 -20.15 -1.69
CA LEU A 67 -6.28 -19.15 -1.16
C LEU A 67 -5.29 -19.70 -0.14
N HIS A 68 -5.74 -20.62 0.74
CA HIS A 68 -4.88 -21.22 1.75
C HIS A 68 -3.68 -21.99 1.17
N TRP A 69 -3.81 -22.52 -0.05
CA TRP A 69 -2.76 -23.27 -0.74
C TRP A 69 -1.98 -22.42 -1.76
N ARG A 70 -2.27 -21.12 -1.86
CA ARG A 70 -1.59 -20.22 -2.81
C ARG A 70 -0.35 -19.57 -2.22
N MET A 71 0.63 -19.35 -3.08
CA MET A 71 1.74 -18.45 -2.79
C MET A 71 1.29 -16.99 -2.93
N LEU A 72 1.39 -16.21 -1.86
CA LEU A 72 0.94 -14.81 -1.80
C LEU A 72 1.54 -13.92 -2.91
N ARG A 73 2.81 -14.13 -3.26
CA ARG A 73 3.49 -13.39 -4.34
C ARG A 73 2.81 -13.61 -5.70
N LEU A 74 2.39 -14.84 -5.99
CA LEU A 74 1.71 -15.18 -7.24
C LEU A 74 0.30 -14.62 -7.27
N GLU A 75 -0.39 -14.67 -6.12
CA GLU A 75 -1.71 -14.06 -5.94
C GLU A 75 -1.68 -12.55 -6.20
N SER A 76 -0.70 -11.82 -5.66
CA SER A 76 -0.54 -10.38 -5.92
C SER A 76 -0.31 -10.07 -7.41
N ARG A 77 0.51 -10.88 -8.09
CA ARG A 77 0.76 -10.74 -9.53
C ARG A 77 -0.46 -11.07 -10.38
N TRP A 78 -1.21 -12.10 -10.02
CA TRP A 78 -2.47 -12.46 -10.67
C TRP A 78 -3.47 -11.31 -10.55
N TRP A 79 -3.68 -10.79 -9.33
CA TRP A 79 -4.57 -9.66 -9.09
C TRP A 79 -4.19 -8.45 -9.95
N TRP A 80 -2.91 -8.04 -9.94
CA TRP A 80 -2.45 -6.88 -10.68
C TRP A 80 -2.70 -7.00 -12.19
N ARG A 81 -2.40 -8.17 -12.77
CA ARG A 81 -2.67 -8.45 -14.19
C ARG A 81 -4.17 -8.32 -14.53
N ASN A 82 -5.04 -8.87 -13.67
CA ASN A 82 -6.47 -8.84 -13.94
C ASN A 82 -7.11 -7.47 -13.75
N THR A 83 -6.46 -6.53 -13.06
CA THR A 83 -6.94 -5.14 -13.07
C THR A 83 -6.85 -4.50 -14.47
N GLY A 84 -5.96 -5.01 -15.33
CA GLY A 84 -5.64 -4.41 -16.63
C GLY A 84 -4.94 -3.04 -16.53
N LEU A 85 -4.63 -2.55 -15.33
CA LEU A 85 -4.03 -1.24 -15.12
C LEU A 85 -2.62 -1.16 -15.69
N GLY A 86 -1.80 -2.22 -15.56
CA GLY A 86 -0.46 -2.24 -16.13
C GLY A 86 -0.42 -2.10 -17.66
N GLU A 87 -1.47 -2.57 -18.36
CA GLU A 87 -1.59 -2.41 -19.82
C GLU A 87 -2.15 -1.03 -20.18
N LYS A 88 -3.17 -0.56 -19.46
CA LYS A 88 -3.83 0.74 -19.70
C LYS A 88 -2.95 1.93 -19.31
N LEU A 89 -2.10 1.77 -18.30
CA LEU A 89 -1.20 2.78 -17.75
C LEU A 89 0.24 2.37 -18.01
N SER A 90 0.58 2.13 -19.28
CA SER A 90 1.91 1.67 -19.69
C SER A 90 3.05 2.65 -19.37
N PHE A 91 2.73 3.89 -18.99
CA PHE A 91 3.69 4.87 -18.49
C PHE A 91 4.10 4.60 -17.02
N ALA A 92 3.23 3.96 -16.24
CA ALA A 92 3.47 3.67 -14.84
C ALA A 92 4.33 2.41 -14.67
N ARG A 93 5.14 2.39 -13.61
CA ARG A 93 6.08 1.30 -13.33
C ARG A 93 5.33 0.06 -12.82
N ASP A 94 5.52 -1.09 -13.48
CA ASP A 94 5.07 -2.39 -12.95
C ASP A 94 6.04 -2.87 -11.86
N ARG A 95 5.71 -2.57 -10.60
CA ARG A 95 6.50 -2.87 -9.39
C ARG A 95 5.85 -3.91 -8.49
N ILE A 96 4.95 -4.75 -9.00
CA ILE A 96 4.16 -5.66 -8.15
C ILE A 96 5.01 -6.60 -7.27
N VAL A 97 6.22 -6.97 -7.73
CA VAL A 97 7.13 -7.83 -6.96
C VAL A 97 7.83 -7.06 -5.86
N GLU A 98 8.31 -5.86 -6.17
CA GLU A 98 8.95 -4.95 -5.22
C GLU A 98 7.96 -4.50 -4.15
N ASN A 99 6.74 -4.14 -4.56
CA ASN A 99 5.65 -3.76 -3.66
C ASN A 99 5.31 -4.89 -2.70
N PHE A 100 5.27 -6.15 -3.17
CA PHE A 100 5.08 -7.30 -2.30
C PHE A 100 6.26 -7.49 -1.33
N LEU A 101 7.49 -7.29 -1.81
CA LEU A 101 8.69 -7.44 -1.00
C LEU A 101 8.76 -6.40 0.13
N TRP A 102 8.29 -5.17 -0.10
CA TRP A 102 8.16 -4.15 0.95
C TRP A 102 7.28 -4.62 2.10
N THR A 103 6.13 -5.23 1.77
CA THR A 103 5.22 -5.76 2.81
C THR A 103 5.84 -6.87 3.66
N ILE A 104 6.78 -7.64 3.10
CA ILE A 104 7.53 -8.64 3.87
C ILE A 104 8.45 -7.94 4.89
N GLY A 105 9.11 -6.86 4.50
CA GLY A 105 9.96 -6.07 5.41
C GLY A 105 9.19 -5.48 6.59
N GLU A 106 7.94 -5.10 6.37
CA GLU A 106 7.07 -4.49 7.36
C GLU A 106 6.40 -5.52 8.29
N THR A 107 5.87 -6.61 7.70
CA THR A 107 5.00 -7.59 8.36
C THR A 107 5.38 -9.01 7.94
N PHE A 108 6.58 -9.48 8.29
CA PHE A 108 7.08 -10.79 7.83
C PHE A 108 6.34 -11.98 8.45
N GLU A 109 5.65 -11.80 9.59
CA GLU A 109 5.07 -12.91 10.34
C GLU A 109 3.90 -13.57 9.58
N PRO A 110 3.79 -14.91 9.55
CA PRO A 110 2.81 -15.61 8.71
C PRO A 110 1.35 -15.17 8.90
N GLN A 111 0.95 -14.83 10.13
CA GLN A 111 -0.41 -14.38 10.47
C GLN A 111 -0.83 -13.07 9.79
N PHE A 112 0.12 -12.27 9.31
CA PHE A 112 -0.15 -11.01 8.60
C PHE A 112 -0.29 -11.19 7.08
N SER A 113 -0.56 -12.42 6.61
CA SER A 113 -0.75 -12.72 5.19
C SER A 113 -1.81 -11.85 4.51
N TYR A 114 -2.93 -11.56 5.19
CA TYR A 114 -3.94 -10.64 4.68
C TYR A 114 -3.40 -9.20 4.60
N CYS A 115 -2.74 -8.70 5.64
CA CYS A 115 -2.16 -7.35 5.64
C CYS A 115 -1.18 -7.19 4.47
N ARG A 116 -0.25 -8.15 4.27
CA ARG A 116 0.67 -8.14 3.13
C ARG A 116 -0.04 -8.11 1.78
N ARG A 117 -1.10 -8.89 1.59
CA ARG A 117 -1.88 -8.88 0.33
C ARG A 117 -2.50 -7.51 0.09
N MET A 118 -3.14 -6.93 1.11
CA MET A 118 -3.80 -5.63 0.98
C MET A 118 -2.80 -4.49 0.79
N SER A 119 -1.74 -4.43 1.57
CA SER A 119 -0.64 -3.48 1.42
C SER A 119 0.00 -3.58 0.03
N THR A 120 0.20 -4.79 -0.51
CA THR A 120 0.75 -4.94 -1.87
C THR A 120 -0.14 -4.27 -2.92
N LYS A 121 -1.48 -4.41 -2.78
CA LYS A 121 -2.45 -3.77 -3.67
C LYS A 121 -2.38 -2.25 -3.54
N VAL A 122 -2.39 -1.75 -2.31
CA VAL A 122 -2.28 -0.31 -1.99
C VAL A 122 -0.97 0.25 -2.55
N ASN A 123 0.17 -0.35 -2.28
CA ASN A 123 1.49 0.08 -2.74
C ASN A 123 1.58 0.12 -4.27
N SER A 124 0.92 -0.81 -4.96
CA SER A 124 0.86 -0.81 -6.43
C SER A 124 0.02 0.34 -7.00
N LEU A 125 -1.12 0.64 -6.37
CA LEU A 125 -1.92 1.81 -6.73
C LEU A 125 -1.19 3.11 -6.39
N LEU A 126 -0.54 3.21 -5.23
CA LEU A 126 0.25 4.36 -4.82
C LEU A 126 1.40 4.63 -5.78
N THR A 127 2.15 3.60 -6.17
CA THR A 127 3.23 3.74 -7.17
C THR A 127 2.69 4.25 -8.51
N THR A 128 1.50 3.77 -8.91
CA THR A 128 0.86 4.22 -10.15
C THR A 128 0.43 5.68 -10.06
N ILE A 129 -0.11 6.10 -8.91
CA ILE A 129 -0.50 7.49 -8.66
C ILE A 129 0.76 8.38 -8.60
N ASP A 130 1.84 7.96 -7.97
CA ASP A 130 3.14 8.67 -7.95
C ASP A 130 3.62 8.94 -9.39
N ASP A 131 3.55 7.95 -10.29
CA ASP A 131 3.89 8.14 -11.71
C ASP A 131 2.93 9.09 -12.45
N ILE A 132 1.65 9.13 -12.06
CA ILE A 132 0.71 10.12 -12.60
C ILE A 132 1.17 11.53 -12.22
N TYR A 133 1.52 11.80 -10.96
CA TYR A 133 1.92 13.14 -10.51
C TYR A 133 3.32 13.56 -10.95
N ASP A 134 4.29 12.63 -10.97
CA ASP A 134 5.70 12.98 -11.18
C ASP A 134 6.15 12.88 -12.64
N VAL A 135 5.46 12.07 -13.46
CA VAL A 135 5.93 11.76 -14.83
C VAL A 135 4.89 12.11 -15.89
N TYR A 136 3.62 11.76 -15.68
CA TYR A 136 2.63 11.75 -16.77
C TYR A 136 1.72 12.98 -16.82
N GLY A 137 1.13 13.36 -15.69
CA GLY A 137 0.05 14.35 -15.65
C GLY A 137 0.54 15.78 -15.86
N THR A 138 -0.21 16.53 -16.66
CA THR A 138 -0.05 17.99 -16.73
C THR A 138 -0.70 18.67 -15.51
N LEU A 139 -0.32 19.90 -15.19
CA LEU A 139 -0.85 20.61 -14.01
C LEU A 139 -2.39 20.66 -14.00
N ASP A 140 -3.00 21.02 -15.13
CA ASP A 140 -4.46 21.11 -15.26
C ASP A 140 -5.14 19.74 -15.04
N GLU A 141 -4.54 18.66 -15.54
CA GLU A 141 -5.04 17.29 -15.32
C GLU A 141 -4.87 16.85 -13.86
N LEU A 142 -3.76 17.22 -13.22
CA LEU A 142 -3.48 16.87 -11.83
C LEU A 142 -4.37 17.64 -10.85
N GLU A 143 -4.73 18.89 -11.14
CA GLU A 143 -5.73 19.64 -10.37
C GLU A 143 -7.08 18.93 -10.41
N LEU A 144 -7.57 18.59 -11.61
CA LEU A 144 -8.83 17.87 -11.79
C LEU A 144 -8.80 16.47 -11.13
N PHE A 145 -7.71 15.74 -11.27
CA PHE A 145 -7.55 14.43 -10.65
C PHE A 145 -7.57 14.53 -9.13
N THR A 146 -6.87 15.52 -8.57
CA THR A 146 -6.82 15.75 -7.12
C THR A 146 -8.20 16.10 -6.57
N ASP A 147 -8.95 16.95 -7.27
CA ASP A 147 -10.29 17.35 -6.86
C ASP A 147 -11.29 16.18 -6.94
N ALA A 148 -11.18 15.34 -7.97
CA ALA A 148 -11.99 14.13 -8.08
C ALA A 148 -11.73 13.17 -6.91
N VAL A 149 -10.46 12.97 -6.53
CA VAL A 149 -10.08 12.12 -5.39
C VAL A 149 -10.58 12.71 -4.07
N GLN A 150 -10.45 14.02 -3.85
CA GLN A 150 -10.88 14.68 -2.61
C GLN A 150 -12.39 14.72 -2.44
N SER A 151 -13.13 14.93 -3.53
CA SER A 151 -14.60 14.99 -3.52
C SER A 151 -15.26 13.62 -3.49
N TRP A 152 -14.49 12.56 -3.75
CA TRP A 152 -14.98 11.18 -3.92
C TRP A 152 -16.12 11.08 -4.97
N GLN A 153 -16.10 11.97 -5.97
CA GLN A 153 -17.12 12.00 -7.02
C GLN A 153 -16.77 11.01 -8.13
N THR A 154 -17.67 10.05 -8.37
CA THR A 154 -17.53 9.03 -9.42
C THR A 154 -17.84 9.55 -10.84
N TYR A 155 -18.33 10.80 -10.95
CA TYR A 155 -18.65 11.45 -12.22
C TYR A 155 -18.10 12.87 -12.25
N ALA A 156 -17.13 13.13 -13.12
CA ALA A 156 -16.70 14.49 -13.46
C ALA A 156 -17.81 15.17 -14.27
N ASN A 157 -18.76 15.83 -13.59
CA ASN A 157 -19.71 16.71 -14.28
C ASN A 157 -18.98 17.99 -14.70
N HIS A 158 -18.70 18.12 -16.00
CA HIS A 158 -18.00 19.23 -16.65
C HIS A 158 -18.63 20.63 -16.52
N THR A 159 -19.62 20.87 -15.65
CA THR A 159 -20.50 22.05 -15.74
C THR A 159 -20.41 23.09 -14.63
N TYR A 160 -19.50 22.97 -13.66
CA TYR A 160 -19.28 24.05 -12.69
C TYR A 160 -17.80 24.26 -12.39
N TRP A 161 -17.12 25.04 -13.23
CA TRP A 161 -15.77 25.53 -12.93
C TRP A 161 -15.67 27.06 -13.08
N ARG A 162 -15.33 27.73 -11.98
CA ARG A 162 -14.62 29.01 -11.96
C ARG A 162 -13.42 28.83 -11.03
N PRO A 163 -12.18 29.09 -11.48
CA PRO A 163 -11.02 29.00 -10.61
C PRO A 163 -11.02 30.17 -9.63
N SER A 164 -11.13 29.90 -8.33
CA SER A 164 -10.65 30.83 -7.31
C SER A 164 -9.15 30.60 -7.17
N GLY A 165 -8.39 31.40 -7.90
CA GLY A 165 -6.95 31.26 -8.02
C GLY A 165 -6.22 31.21 -6.68
N THR A 166 -5.38 30.21 -6.53
CA THR A 166 -4.05 30.40 -5.95
C THR A 166 -3.15 29.42 -6.67
N ILE A 167 -2.21 29.93 -7.48
CA ILE A 167 -1.15 29.13 -8.10
C ILE A 167 -0.34 28.55 -6.94
N VAL A 168 -0.65 27.32 -6.53
CA VAL A 168 0.23 26.55 -5.67
C VAL A 168 1.35 26.08 -6.59
N ASP A 169 2.54 26.67 -6.44
CA ASP A 169 3.77 26.24 -7.09
C ASP A 169 3.79 24.70 -7.20
N ILE A 170 3.90 24.17 -8.41
CA ILE A 170 3.85 22.73 -8.69
C ILE A 170 4.85 21.97 -7.82
N HIS A 171 6.01 22.56 -7.51
CA HIS A 171 7.00 21.99 -6.61
C HIS A 171 6.50 21.90 -5.16
N LYS A 172 5.74 22.89 -4.72
CA LYS A 172 5.12 22.91 -3.38
C LYS A 172 3.94 21.94 -3.31
N PHE A 173 3.15 21.85 -4.38
CA PHE A 173 2.02 20.94 -4.48
C PHE A 173 2.47 19.48 -4.52
N THR A 174 3.37 19.10 -5.42
CA THR A 174 3.92 17.72 -5.49
C THR A 174 4.63 17.34 -4.20
N ARG A 175 5.40 18.25 -3.58
CA ARG A 175 6.07 18.00 -2.29
C ARG A 175 5.07 17.77 -1.15
N ILE A 176 4.01 18.58 -1.06
CA ILE A 176 2.95 18.39 -0.05
C ILE A 176 2.17 17.10 -0.33
N SER A 177 1.86 16.81 -1.59
CA SER A 177 1.19 15.58 -2.01
C SER A 177 2.03 14.35 -1.71
N ARG A 178 3.35 14.39 -1.92
CA ARG A 178 4.30 13.32 -1.54
C ARG A 178 4.39 13.14 -0.03
N GLN A 179 4.52 14.23 0.72
CA GLN A 179 4.54 14.16 2.19
C GLN A 179 3.24 13.57 2.74
N ARG A 180 2.09 13.95 2.15
CA ARG A 180 0.79 13.35 2.44
C ARG A 180 0.72 11.89 1.99
N MET A 181 1.33 11.53 0.86
CA MET A 181 1.38 10.17 0.35
C MET A 181 2.23 9.25 1.23
N ASP A 182 3.35 9.72 1.81
CA ASP A 182 4.13 8.91 2.76
C ASP A 182 3.46 8.76 4.12
N LEU A 183 2.81 9.84 4.58
CA LEU A 183 1.95 9.81 5.76
C LEU A 183 0.77 8.87 5.54
N PHE A 184 0.22 8.86 4.32
CA PHE A 184 -0.84 7.97 3.87
C PHE A 184 -0.35 6.53 3.70
N CYS A 185 0.84 6.27 3.17
CA CYS A 185 1.44 4.93 3.08
C CYS A 185 1.69 4.39 4.49
N SER A 186 2.28 5.21 5.37
CA SER A 186 2.53 4.85 6.77
C SER A 186 1.24 4.60 7.55
N SER A 187 0.11 5.21 7.18
CA SER A 187 -1.20 4.95 7.79
C SER A 187 -1.99 3.84 7.08
N CYS A 188 -1.79 3.64 5.78
CA CYS A 188 -2.50 2.67 4.94
C CYS A 188 -1.83 1.30 4.87
N ASP A 189 -0.54 1.17 5.17
CA ASP A 189 0.07 -0.13 5.49
C ASP A 189 -0.33 -0.54 6.91
N ALA A 190 -0.57 0.45 7.77
CA ALA A 190 -0.99 0.23 9.14
C ALA A 190 -2.50 -0.06 9.25
N GLY A 191 -3.34 0.41 8.32
CA GLY A 191 -4.78 0.22 8.27
C GLY A 191 -5.23 -1.25 8.12
N PRO A 192 -4.85 -1.97 7.04
CA PRO A 192 -5.11 -3.40 6.88
C PRO A 192 -4.54 -4.21 8.03
N CYS A 193 -3.43 -3.78 8.62
CA CYS A 193 -2.88 -4.40 9.82
C CYS A 193 -3.76 -4.14 11.05
N LEU A 194 -4.31 -2.94 11.26
CA LEU A 194 -5.32 -2.66 12.30
C LEU A 194 -6.56 -3.56 12.16
N PHE A 195 -7.09 -3.69 10.93
CA PHE A 195 -8.27 -4.51 10.65
C PHE A 195 -8.00 -6.02 10.74
N SER A 196 -6.80 -6.48 10.36
CA SER A 196 -6.43 -7.92 10.37
C SER A 196 -6.01 -8.44 11.74
N CYS A 197 -5.42 -7.58 12.58
CA CYS A 197 -4.86 -8.01 13.85
C CYS A 197 -5.90 -8.28 14.94
N LYS A 198 -7.22 -8.26 14.63
CA LYS A 198 -8.30 -8.29 15.63
C LYS A 198 -8.08 -7.26 16.76
N ILE A 199 -7.42 -6.15 16.45
CA ILE A 199 -7.18 -5.07 17.41
C ILE A 199 -8.51 -4.35 17.57
N SER A 200 -9.05 -4.29 18.78
CA SER A 200 -10.15 -3.36 19.07
C SER A 200 -9.66 -1.95 18.79
N ILE A 201 -10.03 -1.42 17.63
CA ILE A 201 -9.74 -0.04 17.27
C ILE A 201 -10.60 0.84 18.19
N THR A 202 -9.96 1.51 19.14
CA THR A 202 -10.64 2.51 19.97
C THR A 202 -10.86 3.78 19.15
N ASN A 203 -11.90 4.55 19.48
CA ASN A 203 -12.13 5.85 18.84
C ASN A 203 -10.93 6.79 19.03
N ASP A 204 -10.22 6.67 20.15
CA ASP A 204 -8.99 7.41 20.42
C ASP A 204 -7.86 7.02 19.46
N ALA A 205 -7.71 5.73 19.13
CA ALA A 205 -6.74 5.27 18.14
C ALA A 205 -7.08 5.79 16.73
N LEU A 206 -8.36 5.83 16.33
CA LEU A 206 -8.78 6.42 15.05
C LEU A 206 -8.44 7.91 14.96
N LYS A 207 -8.76 8.67 16.02
CA LYS A 207 -8.43 10.09 16.07
C LYS A 207 -6.92 10.32 16.02
N CYS A 208 -6.12 9.50 16.70
CA CYS A 208 -4.67 9.57 16.63
C CYS A 208 -4.09 9.18 15.25
N LEU A 209 -4.79 8.35 14.46
CA LEU A 209 -4.42 8.07 13.07
C LEU A 209 -4.70 9.28 12.18
N GLU A 210 -5.87 9.90 12.31
CA GLU A 210 -6.27 11.10 11.57
C GLU A 210 -5.35 12.30 11.87
N GLU A 211 -4.92 12.43 13.12
CA GLU A 211 -4.00 13.49 13.57
C GLU A 211 -2.52 13.15 13.31
N TYR A 212 -2.22 11.99 12.73
CA TYR A 212 -0.86 11.47 12.51
C TYR A 212 0.01 11.49 13.77
N SER A 213 -0.25 10.54 14.67
CA SER A 213 0.53 10.36 15.90
C SER A 213 2.05 10.46 15.68
N ASN A 214 2.78 10.91 16.69
CA ASN A 214 4.21 11.18 16.57
C ASN A 214 5.03 9.98 16.07
N VAL A 215 4.67 8.75 16.44
CA VAL A 215 5.35 7.54 15.94
C VAL A 215 5.18 7.35 14.44
N ILE A 216 3.96 7.56 13.92
CA ILE A 216 3.66 7.49 12.47
C ILE A 216 4.43 8.60 11.77
N ARG A 217 4.35 9.84 12.26
CA ARG A 217 5.07 10.98 11.68
C ARG A 217 6.59 10.79 11.64
N CYS A 218 7.18 10.22 12.69
CA CYS A 218 8.61 9.92 12.71
C CYS A 218 8.96 8.82 11.70
N SER A 219 8.16 7.76 11.62
CA SER A 219 8.35 6.70 10.63
C SER A 219 8.27 7.24 9.20
N SER A 220 7.22 8.00 8.87
CA SER A 220 7.04 8.65 7.56
C SER A 220 8.21 9.55 7.20
N MET A 221 8.73 10.31 8.17
CA MET A 221 9.90 11.17 7.95
C MET A 221 11.16 10.36 7.66
N ILE A 222 11.39 9.24 8.34
CA ILE A 222 12.53 8.35 8.02
C ILE A 222 12.37 7.76 6.62
N VAL A 223 11.18 7.28 6.26
CA VAL A 223 10.87 6.75 4.93
C VAL A 223 11.19 7.78 3.85
N ARG A 224 10.68 9.01 3.98
CA ARG A 224 10.93 10.10 3.03
C ARG A 224 12.41 10.44 2.89
N LEU A 225 13.10 10.65 4.00
CA LEU A 225 14.53 11.02 3.96
C LEU A 225 15.40 9.88 3.40
N ALA A 226 15.05 8.63 3.70
CA ALA A 226 15.72 7.46 3.14
C ALA A 226 15.45 7.30 1.64
N ASP A 227 14.21 7.52 1.19
CA ASP A 227 13.84 7.52 -0.22
C ASP A 227 14.65 8.57 -0.98
N ASP A 228 14.60 9.84 -0.54
CA ASP A 228 15.35 10.95 -1.15
C ASP A 228 16.87 10.66 -1.25
N LEU A 229 17.47 10.01 -0.24
CA LEU A 229 18.87 9.58 -0.27
C LEU A 229 19.16 8.54 -1.37
N GLY A 230 18.21 7.63 -1.61
CA GLY A 230 18.35 6.52 -2.56
C GLY A 230 17.95 6.86 -3.98
N THR A 231 17.03 7.80 -4.19
CA THR A 231 16.37 8.02 -5.49
C THR A 231 16.70 9.36 -6.14
N SER A 232 17.11 10.37 -5.37
CA SER A 232 17.26 11.76 -5.86
C SER A 232 18.13 11.91 -7.12
N SER A 233 19.20 11.12 -7.27
CA SER A 233 20.07 11.19 -8.46
C SER A 233 19.39 10.68 -9.73
N ASP A 234 18.56 9.65 -9.63
CA ASP A 234 17.85 9.08 -10.77
C ASP A 234 16.55 9.87 -11.06
N GLU A 235 15.90 10.39 -10.01
CA GLU A 235 14.75 11.29 -10.09
C GLU A 235 15.12 12.65 -10.75
N LEU A 236 16.26 13.23 -10.39
CA LEU A 236 16.70 14.50 -11.01
C LEU A 236 16.98 14.34 -12.51
N LYS A 237 17.54 13.20 -12.94
CA LYS A 237 17.82 12.94 -14.37
C LYS A 237 16.56 12.85 -15.22
N ARG A 238 15.43 12.45 -14.64
CA ARG A 238 14.14 12.36 -15.34
C ARG A 238 13.33 13.67 -15.29
N GLY A 239 13.86 14.73 -14.68
CA GLY A 239 13.20 16.03 -14.60
C GLY A 239 12.21 16.17 -13.45
N ASP A 240 12.32 15.31 -12.44
CA ASP A 240 11.49 15.37 -11.23
C ASP A 240 11.82 16.61 -10.37
N VAL A 241 10.93 16.95 -9.45
CA VAL A 241 11.09 18.08 -8.54
C VAL A 241 12.28 17.91 -7.59
N PRO A 242 12.94 19.00 -7.17
CA PRO A 242 14.03 18.94 -6.20
C PRO A 242 13.62 18.20 -4.90
N LYS A 243 14.42 17.21 -4.50
CA LYS A 243 14.22 16.44 -3.26
C LYS A 243 15.00 17.10 -2.11
N SER A 244 14.92 16.55 -0.90
CA SER A 244 15.54 17.16 0.30
C SER A 244 17.03 17.48 0.13
N ILE A 245 17.78 16.65 -0.61
CA ILE A 245 19.19 16.90 -0.93
C ILE A 245 19.36 18.17 -1.77
N GLN A 246 18.64 18.30 -2.88
CA GLN A 246 18.74 19.46 -3.77
C GLN A 246 18.25 20.74 -3.07
N CYS A 247 17.17 20.64 -2.29
CA CYS A 247 16.67 21.76 -1.50
C CYS A 247 17.73 22.27 -0.52
N TYR A 248 18.37 21.37 0.23
CA TYR A 248 19.41 21.75 1.19
C TYR A 248 20.63 22.38 0.49
N MET A 249 21.08 21.82 -0.63
CA MET A 249 22.18 22.38 -1.42
C MET A 249 21.86 23.80 -1.90
N HIS A 250 20.64 24.02 -2.39
CA HIS A 250 20.19 25.32 -2.87
C HIS A 250 20.09 26.35 -1.74
N GLU A 251 19.50 25.98 -0.60
CA GLU A 251 19.29 26.89 0.54
C GLU A 251 20.58 27.28 1.25
N THR A 252 21.57 26.39 1.30
CA THR A 252 22.79 26.57 2.10
C THR A 252 24.06 26.80 1.28
N GLY A 253 24.01 26.55 -0.04
CA GLY A 253 25.19 26.51 -0.90
C GLY A 253 26.13 25.32 -0.61
N ALA A 254 25.67 24.32 0.16
CA ALA A 254 26.48 23.15 0.51
C ALA A 254 26.72 22.21 -0.68
N SER A 255 27.80 21.43 -0.62
CA SER A 255 28.04 20.35 -1.57
C SER A 255 27.04 19.20 -1.38
N GLU A 256 26.82 18.38 -2.41
CA GLU A 256 25.95 17.20 -2.32
C GLU A 256 26.38 16.25 -1.19
N ALA A 257 27.69 16.06 -1.00
CA ALA A 257 28.21 15.24 0.10
C ALA A 257 27.74 15.76 1.47
N LYS A 258 27.86 17.07 1.71
CA LYS A 258 27.38 17.71 2.94
C LYS A 258 25.86 17.63 3.09
N ALA A 259 25.12 17.77 1.99
CA ALA A 259 23.67 17.62 1.99
C ALA A 259 23.26 16.20 2.38
N ARG A 260 23.88 15.17 1.77
CA ARG A 260 23.63 13.76 2.12
C ARG A 260 23.98 13.46 3.59
N ASP A 261 25.08 14.01 4.10
CA ASP A 261 25.44 13.87 5.52
C ASP A 261 24.43 14.55 6.45
N HIS A 262 23.92 15.71 6.06
CA HIS A 262 22.84 16.38 6.78
C HIS A 262 21.56 15.55 6.80
N ILE A 263 21.15 14.97 5.67
CA ILE A 263 19.97 14.09 5.61
C ILE A 263 20.16 12.84 6.48
N ARG A 264 21.34 12.21 6.48
CA ARG A 264 21.65 11.09 7.40
C ARG A 264 21.55 11.50 8.87
N PHE A 265 22.03 12.69 9.20
CA PHE A 265 21.87 13.25 10.55
C PHE A 265 20.39 13.43 10.92
N LEU A 266 19.56 13.97 10.02
CA LEU A 266 18.12 14.10 10.25
C LEU A 266 17.43 12.74 10.44
N ILE A 267 17.83 11.71 9.69
CA ILE A 267 17.35 10.34 9.89
C ILE A 267 17.71 9.85 11.30
N SER A 268 18.96 10.02 11.74
CA SER A 268 19.40 9.63 13.08
C SER A 268 18.61 10.35 14.18
N GLU A 269 18.40 11.66 14.04
CA GLU A 269 17.61 12.44 15.00
C GLU A 269 16.13 12.03 15.02
N THR A 270 15.59 11.65 13.87
CA THR A 270 14.22 11.16 13.77
C THR A 270 14.09 9.76 14.39
N TRP A 271 15.10 8.89 14.26
CA TRP A 271 15.17 7.63 14.99
C TRP A 271 15.18 7.83 16.50
N ASN A 272 15.93 8.81 17.01
CA ASN A 272 15.94 9.15 18.44
C ASN A 272 14.54 9.53 18.94
N LYS A 273 13.79 10.33 18.16
CA LYS A 273 12.40 10.68 18.46
C LYS A 273 11.49 9.46 18.42
N MET A 274 11.58 8.64 17.37
CA MET A 274 10.76 7.44 17.22
C MET A 274 11.00 6.41 18.35
N ASN A 275 12.24 6.27 18.81
CA ASN A 275 12.58 5.40 19.94
C ASN A 275 11.94 5.86 21.25
N LYS A 276 11.78 7.18 21.44
CA LYS A 276 11.04 7.74 22.58
C LYS A 276 9.55 7.43 22.48
N GLU A 277 8.95 7.63 21.30
CA GLU A 277 7.53 7.35 21.07
C GLU A 277 7.20 5.84 21.18
N ARG A 278 8.15 4.96 20.85
CA ARG A 278 7.99 3.50 20.97
C ARG A 278 7.67 3.04 22.40
N VAL A 279 8.23 3.72 23.39
CA VAL A 279 8.08 3.37 24.81
C VAL A 279 7.11 4.31 25.54
N ALA A 280 6.54 5.27 24.83
CA ALA A 280 5.52 6.15 25.37
C ALA A 280 4.17 5.43 25.44
N ASP A 281 3.33 5.84 26.39
CA ASP A 281 1.94 5.37 26.43
C ASP A 281 1.26 5.73 25.11
N SER A 282 0.72 4.71 24.45
CA SER A 282 0.14 4.82 23.13
C SER A 282 -1.22 4.15 23.09
N PRO A 283 -2.21 4.73 22.39
CA PRO A 283 -3.47 4.04 22.12
C PRO A 283 -3.31 2.88 21.12
N PHE A 284 -2.14 2.75 20.48
CA PHE A 284 -1.85 1.69 19.53
C PHE A 284 -1.30 0.44 20.22
N SER A 285 -1.61 -0.73 19.65
CA SER A 285 -1.00 -1.99 20.09
C SER A 285 0.51 -2.02 19.82
N GLU A 286 1.24 -2.81 20.61
CA GLU A 286 2.66 -3.07 20.36
C GLU A 286 2.91 -3.63 18.96
N THR A 287 2.01 -4.49 18.46
CA THR A 287 2.07 -5.03 17.10
C THR A 287 2.02 -3.91 16.06
N PHE A 288 1.08 -2.97 16.19
CA PHE A 288 0.97 -1.83 15.28
C PHE A 288 2.22 -0.95 15.30
N ILE A 289 2.71 -0.61 16.50
CA ILE A 289 3.94 0.18 16.66
C ILE A 289 5.13 -0.56 16.04
N GLY A 290 5.19 -1.89 16.18
CA GLY A 290 6.18 -2.74 15.54
C GLY A 290 6.17 -2.62 14.01
N VAL A 291 4.99 -2.69 13.38
CA VAL A 291 4.83 -2.52 11.93
C VAL A 291 5.29 -1.14 11.48
N VAL A 292 4.86 -0.08 12.17
CA VAL A 292 5.26 1.31 11.85
C VAL A 292 6.77 1.50 11.94
N ILE A 293 7.43 0.88 12.92
CA ILE A 293 8.89 0.93 13.05
C ILE A 293 9.58 0.10 11.96
N ASN A 294 9.05 -1.07 11.62
CA ASN A 294 9.61 -1.92 10.57
C ASN A 294 9.56 -1.25 9.20
N LEU A 295 8.51 -0.47 8.90
CA LEU A 295 8.43 0.37 7.70
C LEU A 295 9.66 1.30 7.59
N ALA A 296 9.98 2.02 8.65
CA ALA A 296 11.16 2.89 8.71
C ALA A 296 12.48 2.11 8.61
N ARG A 297 12.58 0.93 9.25
CA ARG A 297 13.77 0.06 9.15
C ARG A 297 14.01 -0.39 7.71
N TRP A 298 12.95 -0.87 7.07
CA TRP A 298 13.01 -1.41 5.72
C TRP A 298 13.51 -0.36 4.73
N HIS A 299 12.89 0.82 4.70
CA HIS A 299 13.28 1.89 3.79
C HIS A 299 14.70 2.38 4.06
N ASN A 300 15.07 2.57 5.32
CA ASN A 300 16.42 2.98 5.70
C ASN A 300 17.48 1.93 5.32
N ALA A 301 17.16 0.63 5.45
CA ALA A 301 18.04 -0.47 5.05
C ALA A 301 18.18 -0.57 3.53
N CYS A 302 17.08 -0.46 2.78
CA CYS A 302 17.09 -0.50 1.31
C CYS A 302 18.02 0.56 0.72
N THR A 303 17.98 1.77 1.28
CA THR A 303 18.86 2.87 0.89
C THR A 303 20.30 2.63 1.32
N SER A 304 20.53 2.24 2.58
CA SER A 304 21.89 2.06 3.13
C SER A 304 22.65 0.90 2.48
N MET A 305 21.93 -0.14 2.05
CA MET A 305 22.49 -1.31 1.38
C MET A 305 22.44 -1.19 -0.16
N GLU A 306 22.07 -0.02 -0.68
CA GLU A 306 21.98 0.27 -2.12
C GLU A 306 21.14 -0.76 -2.91
N MET A 307 20.11 -1.33 -2.29
CA MET A 307 19.32 -2.44 -2.88
C MET A 307 18.52 -2.03 -4.12
N GLY A 308 18.50 -0.73 -4.47
CA GLY A 308 17.73 -0.18 -5.59
C GLY A 308 16.23 -0.46 -5.47
N MET A 309 15.71 -0.44 -4.24
CA MET A 309 14.29 -0.65 -3.94
C MET A 309 13.59 0.62 -3.45
N GLY A 310 14.20 1.80 -3.65
CA GLY A 310 13.52 3.07 -3.39
C GLY A 310 12.39 3.28 -4.40
N LEU A 311 11.34 3.99 -3.98
CA LEU A 311 10.12 4.20 -4.77
C LEU A 311 10.44 4.77 -6.14
N GLY A 312 11.43 5.67 -6.24
CA GLY A 312 11.89 6.33 -7.48
C GLY A 312 12.84 5.52 -8.39
N THR A 313 13.33 4.35 -7.99
CA THR A 313 14.38 3.63 -8.76
C THR A 313 13.83 2.96 -10.02
N MET A 314 14.61 2.94 -11.12
CA MET A 314 14.21 2.32 -12.40
C MET A 314 14.44 0.81 -12.46
N ARG A 315 15.40 0.27 -11.72
CA ARG A 315 15.63 -1.17 -11.55
C ARG A 315 16.27 -1.44 -10.18
N PRO A 316 16.00 -2.61 -9.57
CA PRO A 316 16.80 -3.10 -8.47
C PRO A 316 18.28 -3.09 -8.88
N ARG A 317 19.12 -2.41 -8.12
CA ARG A 317 20.57 -2.60 -8.21
C ARG A 317 20.83 -3.92 -7.51
N THR A 318 20.79 -4.99 -8.29
CA THR A 318 21.02 -6.38 -7.90
C THR A 318 20.16 -6.87 -6.73
N MET A 319 19.16 -7.69 -7.04
CA MET A 319 18.62 -8.63 -6.06
C MET A 319 18.34 -9.97 -6.75
N PHE A 320 19.36 -10.84 -6.68
CA PHE A 320 19.47 -12.20 -7.24
C PHE A 320 19.18 -12.40 -8.72
#